data_AF-A0A2S9K048-F1
#
_entry.id   AF-A0A2S9K048-F1
#
_cell.length_a   1.000
_cell.length_b   1.000
_cell.length_c   1.000
_cell.angle_alpha   90.00
_cell.angle_beta   90.00
_cell.angle_gamma   90.00
#
_symmetry.space_group_name_H-M   'P 1'
#
loop_
_entity.id
_entity.type
_entity.pdbx_description
1 polymer ?
#
loop_
_entity_poly.entity_id
_entity_poly.type
_entity_poly.pdbx_seq_one_letter_code
_entity_poly.pdbx_strand_id
1 'polypeptide(L)'
;MNHAIEIALPQPQSEHGGKSPLDWKWPAAPALMTLFDKYSGRESVVRLADRHWEVFAAGSTVRLEFAEGQVGELQRALVLLTRRASSPAPFRTFANVLIAKWPAILELLATPAEKLRETWTTVLSHPLETNVAKAVLKLGRVIN
;
A
#
# COMPACT_ATOMS: atom_id res chain seq x y z
N MET A 1 -45.00 -25.87 2.04
CA MET A 1 -43.98 -25.57 1.00
C MET A 1 -43.63 -24.09 1.15
N ASN A 2 -42.51 -23.79 1.81
CA ASN A 2 -42.07 -22.42 2.05
C ASN A 2 -41.19 -21.97 0.88
N HIS A 3 -41.65 -21.01 0.10
CA HIS A 3 -40.81 -20.30 -0.86
C HIS A 3 -40.07 -19.19 -0.12
N ALA A 4 -38.81 -19.44 0.23
CA ALA A 4 -37.91 -18.39 0.68
C ALA A 4 -37.50 -17.56 -0.55
N ILE A 5 -37.91 -16.29 -0.59
CA ILE A 5 -37.46 -15.32 -1.57
C ILE A 5 -36.04 -14.92 -1.17
N GLU A 6 -35.06 -15.37 -1.93
CA GLU A 6 -33.66 -14.98 -1.77
C GLU A 6 -33.53 -13.52 -2.25
N ILE A 7 -33.43 -12.59 -1.30
CA ILE A 7 -33.20 -11.17 -1.60
C ILE A 7 -31.73 -11.03 -1.98
N ALA A 8 -31.45 -11.11 -3.28
CA ALA A 8 -30.14 -10.79 -3.83
C ALA A 8 -29.83 -9.31 -3.54
N LEU A 9 -28.91 -9.07 -2.60
CA LEU A 9 -28.34 -7.74 -2.37
C LEU A 9 -27.67 -7.26 -3.67
N PRO A 10 -27.86 -6.00 -4.09
CA PRO A 10 -27.18 -5.48 -5.27
C PRO A 10 -25.67 -5.50 -5.01
N GLN A 11 -24.96 -6.34 -5.75
CA GLN A 11 -23.51 -6.25 -5.81
C GLN A 11 -23.15 -4.87 -6.37
N PRO A 12 -22.25 -4.11 -5.74
CA PRO A 12 -21.79 -2.85 -6.32
C PRO A 12 -21.12 -3.17 -7.66
N GLN A 13 -21.81 -2.85 -8.75
CA GLN A 13 -21.25 -2.89 -10.08
C GLN A 13 -20.19 -1.79 -10.15
N SER A 14 -18.92 -2.19 -10.15
CA SER A 14 -17.82 -1.32 -10.49
C SER A 14 -18.01 -0.86 -11.94
N GLU A 15 -18.50 0.36 -12.14
CA GLU A 15 -18.64 1.00 -13.46
C GLU A 15 -17.30 1.39 -14.10
N HIS A 16 -16.26 0.59 -13.87
CA HIS A 16 -15.01 0.63 -14.61
C HIS A 16 -14.73 -0.76 -15.14
N GLY A 17 -14.87 -0.93 -16.46
CA GLY A 17 -14.09 -1.95 -17.14
C GLY A 17 -12.60 -1.61 -16.97
N GLY A 18 -11.97 -2.06 -15.89
CA GLY A 18 -10.61 -1.68 -15.56
C GLY A 18 -10.06 -2.63 -14.52
N LYS A 19 -9.00 -3.35 -14.87
CA LYS A 19 -8.39 -4.42 -14.09
C LYS A 19 -8.17 -4.02 -12.61
N SER A 20 -8.23 -4.99 -11.70
CA SER A 20 -7.90 -4.77 -10.28
C SER A 20 -6.55 -4.03 -10.16
N PRO A 21 -6.34 -3.12 -9.18
CA PRO A 21 -5.04 -2.49 -8.97
C PRO A 21 -3.90 -3.50 -8.78
N LEU A 22 -4.21 -4.73 -8.39
CA LEU A 22 -3.23 -5.84 -8.33
C LEU A 22 -2.69 -6.24 -9.72
N ASP A 23 -3.47 -6.04 -10.76
CA ASP A 23 -3.20 -6.44 -12.15
C ASP A 23 -2.70 -5.28 -13.02
N TRP A 24 -2.52 -4.10 -12.43
CA TRP A 24 -1.95 -2.95 -13.13
C TRP A 24 -0.46 -3.18 -13.43
N LYS A 25 0.03 -2.54 -14.50
CA LYS A 25 1.44 -2.62 -14.89
C LYS A 25 2.32 -1.68 -14.06
N TRP A 26 2.48 -1.98 -12.77
CA TRP A 26 3.34 -1.19 -11.88
C TRP A 26 4.77 -1.07 -12.41
N PRO A 27 5.49 0.03 -12.11
CA PRO A 27 6.88 0.18 -12.52
C PRO A 27 7.71 -0.86 -11.79
N ALA A 28 8.80 -1.32 -12.41
CA ALA A 28 9.70 -2.25 -11.76
C ALA A 28 10.30 -1.62 -10.48
N ALA A 29 9.99 -2.22 -9.33
CA ALA A 29 10.59 -1.86 -8.05
C ALA A 29 12.04 -2.35 -8.00
N PRO A 30 12.95 -1.64 -7.31
CA PRO A 30 14.30 -2.14 -7.09
C PRO A 30 14.23 -3.45 -6.29
N ALA A 31 15.11 -4.41 -6.60
CA ALA A 31 15.13 -5.71 -5.93
C ALA A 31 15.61 -5.63 -4.48
N LEU A 32 16.40 -4.61 -4.15
CA LEU A 32 17.00 -4.38 -2.84
C LEU A 32 17.14 -2.88 -2.60
N MET A 33 17.05 -2.49 -1.33
CA MET A 33 17.43 -1.16 -0.87
C MET A 33 18.11 -1.25 0.49
N THR A 34 19.10 -0.37 0.70
CA THR A 34 19.78 -0.22 2.00
C THR A 34 19.31 1.07 2.66
N LEU A 35 18.93 0.97 3.93
CA LEU A 35 18.49 2.06 4.78
C LEU A 35 19.57 2.31 5.83
N PHE A 36 20.18 3.50 5.82
CA PHE A 36 21.20 3.88 6.79
C PHE A 36 20.61 4.80 7.86
N ASP A 37 20.72 4.41 9.13
CA ASP A 37 20.38 5.27 10.27
C ASP A 37 21.63 6.04 10.73
N LYS A 38 21.72 7.32 10.37
CA LYS A 38 22.86 8.17 10.73
C LYS A 38 23.09 8.34 12.23
N TYR A 39 22.05 8.14 13.05
CA TYR A 39 22.14 8.36 14.49
C TYR A 39 22.75 7.16 15.23
N SER A 40 22.46 5.94 14.78
CA SER A 40 23.04 4.71 15.34
C SER A 40 24.19 4.13 14.53
N GLY A 41 24.41 4.63 13.30
CA GLY A 41 25.40 4.08 12.36
C GLY A 41 25.02 2.69 11.82
N ARG A 42 23.75 2.29 11.96
CA ARG A 42 23.28 0.95 11.54
C ARG A 42 22.67 0.98 10.15
N GLU A 43 22.84 -0.13 9.45
CA GLU A 43 22.20 -0.39 8.17
C GLU A 43 21.07 -1.42 8.33
N SER A 44 20.00 -1.23 7.58
CA SER A 44 18.96 -2.24 7.37
C SER A 44 18.83 -2.49 5.88
N VAL A 45 18.87 -3.76 5.49
CA VAL A 45 18.73 -4.16 4.08
C VAL A 45 17.34 -4.74 3.89
N VAL A 46 16.61 -4.22 2.92
CA VAL A 46 15.27 -4.68 2.57
C VAL A 46 15.27 -5.22 1.16
N ARG A 47 14.70 -6.41 0.94
CA ARG A 47 14.66 -7.06 -0.39
C ARG A 47 13.24 -7.32 -0.81
N LEU A 48 12.92 -7.05 -2.08
CA LEU A 48 11.59 -7.27 -2.63
C LEU A 48 11.10 -8.72 -2.46
N ALA A 49 12.03 -9.69 -2.52
CA ALA A 49 11.74 -11.11 -2.39
C ALA A 49 11.48 -11.58 -0.95
N ASP A 50 11.88 -10.79 0.06
CA ASP A 50 11.72 -11.19 1.46
C ASP A 50 10.27 -10.99 1.89
N ARG A 51 9.69 -11.98 2.58
CA ARG A 51 8.30 -11.91 3.05
C ARG A 51 8.08 -10.86 4.14
N HIS A 52 9.12 -10.62 4.94
CA HIS A 52 9.14 -9.63 6.01
C HIS A 52 10.45 -8.85 5.94
N TRP A 53 10.44 -7.63 6.47
CA TRP A 53 11.63 -6.80 6.59
C TRP A 53 11.91 -6.43 8.03
N GLU A 54 13.19 -6.41 8.40
CA GLU A 54 13.63 -5.86 9.67
C GLU A 54 14.27 -4.50 9.44
N VAL A 55 13.69 -3.46 10.05
CA VAL A 55 14.16 -2.09 9.89
C VAL A 55 14.52 -1.53 11.26
N PHE A 56 15.79 -1.19 11.43
CA PHE A 56 16.26 -0.47 12.61
C PHE A 56 15.97 1.03 12.44
N ALA A 57 15.14 1.59 13.32
CA ALA A 57 14.79 3.00 13.31
C ALA A 57 14.43 3.49 14.71
N ALA A 58 14.93 4.68 15.07
CA ALA A 58 14.64 5.32 16.35
C ALA A 58 14.99 4.45 17.57
N GLY A 59 16.14 3.75 17.52
CA GLY A 59 16.66 2.96 18.64
C GLY A 59 16.10 1.55 18.77
N SER A 60 15.19 1.12 17.88
CA SER A 60 14.64 -0.24 17.90
C SER A 60 14.58 -0.86 16.51
N THR A 61 14.67 -2.19 16.46
CA THR A 61 14.36 -2.99 15.27
C THR A 61 12.87 -3.26 15.25
N VAL A 62 12.23 -2.96 14.12
CA VAL A 62 10.83 -3.30 13.88
C VAL A 62 10.74 -4.25 12.70
N ARG A 63 9.95 -5.30 12.88
CA ARG A 63 9.64 -6.27 11.84
C ARG A 63 8.35 -5.86 11.12
N LEU A 64 8.46 -5.69 9.80
CA LEU A 64 7.37 -5.35 8.89
C LEU A 64 6.89 -6.66 8.24
N GLU A 65 5.72 -7.12 8.64
CA GLU A 65 5.07 -8.30 8.07
C GLU A 65 4.12 -7.89 6.95
N PHE A 66 4.41 -8.31 5.73
CA PHE A 66 3.56 -8.06 4.58
C PHE A 66 2.54 -9.17 4.40
N ALA A 67 1.45 -8.88 3.70
CA ALA A 67 0.50 -9.93 3.32
C ALA A 67 1.16 -11.03 2.48
N GLU A 68 0.49 -12.17 2.33
CA GLU A 68 0.96 -13.23 1.44
C GLU A 68 0.58 -12.96 -0.03
N GLY A 69 1.26 -13.66 -0.94
CA GLY A 69 1.01 -13.62 -2.38
C GLY A 69 1.16 -12.24 -3.02
N GLN A 70 0.38 -12.01 -4.08
CA GLN A 70 0.44 -10.80 -4.92
C GLN A 70 0.20 -9.50 -4.14
N VAL A 71 -0.62 -9.55 -3.08
CA VAL A 71 -0.87 -8.37 -2.23
C VAL A 71 0.42 -7.96 -1.51
N GLY A 72 1.11 -8.89 -0.87
CA GLY A 72 2.37 -8.60 -0.20
C GLY A 72 3.46 -8.15 -1.16
N GLU A 73 3.52 -8.78 -2.33
CA GLU A 73 4.46 -8.40 -3.39
C GLU A 73 4.24 -6.96 -3.83
N LEU A 74 2.98 -6.57 -4.07
CA LEU A 74 2.66 -5.21 -4.44
C LEU A 74 2.91 -4.23 -3.29
N GLN A 75 2.58 -4.58 -2.05
CA GLN A 75 2.88 -3.74 -0.89
C GLN A 75 4.39 -3.45 -0.81
N ARG A 76 5.24 -4.49 -0.90
CA ARG A 76 6.70 -4.34 -0.90
C ARG A 76 7.18 -3.48 -2.06
N ALA A 77 6.68 -3.74 -3.28
CA ALA A 77 7.01 -2.95 -4.46
C ALA A 77 6.66 -1.47 -4.28
N LEU A 78 5.46 -1.15 -3.79
CA LEU A 78 5.01 0.23 -3.56
C LEU A 78 5.85 0.95 -2.51
N VAL A 79 6.26 0.28 -1.42
CA VAL A 79 7.17 0.88 -0.44
C VAL A 79 8.50 1.24 -1.10
N LEU A 80 9.11 0.31 -1.84
CA LEU A 80 10.41 0.54 -2.49
C LEU A 80 10.34 1.59 -3.59
N LEU A 81 9.23 1.67 -4.33
CA LEU A 81 9.02 2.69 -5.36
C LEU A 81 8.84 4.08 -4.78
N THR A 82 8.10 4.22 -3.67
CA THR A 82 7.79 5.53 -3.06
C THR A 82 8.89 6.04 -2.13
N ARG A 83 9.71 5.17 -1.55
CA ARG A 83 10.69 5.52 -0.49
C ARG A 83 12.14 5.26 -0.86
N ARG A 84 12.49 5.34 -2.16
CA ARG A 84 13.83 5.07 -2.72
C ARG A 84 15.02 5.77 -2.03
N ALA A 85 14.81 6.93 -1.40
CA ALA A 85 15.85 7.71 -0.73
C ALA A 85 15.45 8.13 0.70
N SER A 86 14.58 7.34 1.33
CA SER A 86 14.09 7.64 2.68
C SER A 86 15.08 7.20 3.75
N SER A 87 15.14 7.95 4.86
CA SER A 87 15.73 7.42 6.10
C SER A 87 14.85 6.30 6.69
N PRO A 88 15.39 5.46 7.61
CA PRO A 88 14.69 4.29 8.15
C PRO A 88 13.35 4.61 8.84
N ALA A 89 13.27 5.71 9.60
CA ALA A 89 12.04 6.04 10.35
C ALA A 89 10.85 6.39 9.45
N PRO A 90 10.94 7.32 8.47
CA PRO A 90 9.85 7.56 7.52
C PRO A 90 9.57 6.35 6.62
N PHE A 91 10.59 5.54 6.30
CA PHE A 91 10.41 4.30 5.56
C PHE A 91 9.52 3.32 6.33
N ARG A 92 9.86 3.07 7.60
CA ARG A 92 9.10 2.22 8.51
C ARG A 92 7.67 2.71 8.68
N THR A 93 7.49 4.01 8.96
CA THR A 93 6.17 4.61 9.14
C THR A 93 5.30 4.43 7.90
N PHE A 94 5.87 4.68 6.72
CA PHE A 94 5.14 4.49 5.47
C PHE A 94 4.71 3.04 5.26
N ALA A 95 5.64 2.08 5.43
CA ALA A 95 5.35 0.66 5.26
C ALA A 95 4.26 0.18 6.22
N ASN A 96 4.37 0.52 7.51
CA ASN A 96 3.37 0.15 8.51
C ASN A 96 1.97 0.70 8.16
N VAL A 97 1.87 1.96 7.76
CA VAL A 97 0.58 2.56 7.38
C VAL A 97 0.03 1.91 6.12
N LEU A 98 0.87 1.65 5.11
CA LEU A 98 0.46 0.98 3.87
C LEU A 98 -0.11 -0.41 4.16
N ILE A 99 0.57 -1.21 5.00
CA ILE A 99 0.13 -2.55 5.38
C ILE A 99 -1.19 -2.48 6.16
N ALA A 100 -1.24 -1.64 7.21
CA ALA A 100 -2.40 -1.53 8.09
C ALA A 100 -3.65 -0.96 7.39
N LYS A 101 -3.46 -0.10 6.39
CA LYS A 101 -4.55 0.57 5.65
C LYS A 101 -4.69 0.07 4.22
N TRP A 102 -4.18 -1.14 3.95
CA TRP A 102 -4.22 -1.72 2.62
C TRP A 102 -5.62 -1.73 1.99
N PRO A 103 -6.71 -2.16 2.69
CA PRO A 103 -8.04 -2.17 2.10
C PRO A 103 -8.51 -0.78 1.64
N ALA A 104 -8.31 0.25 2.47
CA ALA A 104 -8.66 1.62 2.14
C ALA A 104 -7.85 2.17 0.96
N ILE A 105 -6.56 1.84 0.89
CA ILE A 105 -5.69 2.25 -0.23
C ILE A 105 -6.11 1.56 -1.53
N LEU A 106 -6.46 0.28 -1.47
CA LEU A 106 -6.94 -0.48 -2.62
C LEU A 106 -8.28 0.06 -3.13
N GLU A 107 -9.20 0.39 -2.22
CA GLU A 107 -10.48 1.02 -2.55
C GLU A 107 -10.26 2.36 -3.26
N LEU A 108 -9.37 3.21 -2.75
CA LEU A 108 -9.03 4.48 -3.39
C LEU A 108 -8.41 4.31 -4.78
N LEU A 109 -7.56 3.29 -4.97
CA LEU A 109 -6.98 2.98 -6.28
C LEU A 109 -8.03 2.51 -7.28
N ALA A 110 -9.02 1.74 -6.83
CA ALA A 110 -10.11 1.26 -7.67
C ALA A 110 -11.22 2.31 -7.90
N THR A 111 -11.20 3.42 -7.16
CA THR A 111 -12.25 4.44 -7.19
C THR A 111 -12.12 5.36 -8.43
N PRO A 112 -13.23 5.64 -9.14
CA PRO A 112 -13.29 6.65 -10.20
C PRO A 112 -12.72 8.00 -9.77
N ALA A 113 -12.13 8.75 -10.72
CA ALA A 113 -11.63 10.09 -10.43
C ALA A 113 -12.74 11.02 -9.88
N GLU A 114 -13.97 10.84 -10.35
CA GLU A 114 -15.16 11.61 -9.99
C GLU A 114 -15.59 11.37 -8.54
N LYS A 115 -15.43 10.14 -8.04
CA LYS A 115 -15.82 9.73 -6.67
C LYS A 115 -14.66 9.77 -5.67
N LEU A 116 -13.43 9.96 -6.15
CA LEU A 116 -12.23 9.85 -5.30
C LEU A 116 -12.28 10.77 -4.08
N ARG A 117 -12.79 12.00 -4.22
CA ARG A 117 -12.86 12.95 -3.10
C ARG A 117 -13.78 12.46 -1.98
N GLU A 118 -14.92 11.88 -2.35
CA GLU A 118 -15.90 11.34 -1.39
C GLU A 118 -15.33 10.10 -0.69
N THR A 119 -14.82 9.14 -1.46
CA THR A 119 -14.17 7.94 -0.90
C THR A 119 -13.01 8.32 0.02
N TRP A 120 -12.20 9.31 -0.35
CA TRP A 120 -11.10 9.81 0.47
C TRP A 120 -11.53 10.18 1.89
N THR A 121 -12.59 10.98 2.00
CA THR A 121 -13.09 11.46 3.29
C THR A 121 -13.73 10.36 4.12
N THR A 122 -14.18 9.28 3.49
CA THR A 122 -14.82 8.15 4.16
C THR A 122 -13.79 7.17 4.71
N VAL A 123 -12.73 6.87 3.96
CA VAL A 123 -11.82 5.75 4.27
C VAL A 123 -10.53 6.17 4.97
N LEU A 124 -10.19 7.46 4.95
CA LEU A 124 -8.99 8.00 5.58
C LEU A 124 -9.36 9.03 6.65
N SER A 125 -8.84 8.84 7.86
CA SER A 125 -9.14 9.72 9.00
C SER A 125 -7.91 10.42 9.56
N HIS A 126 -6.70 9.94 9.23
CA HIS A 126 -5.46 10.47 9.77
C HIS A 126 -4.52 11.07 8.69
N PRO A 127 -3.82 12.19 8.96
CA PRO A 127 -2.92 12.83 7.99
C PRO A 127 -1.81 11.91 7.45
N LEU A 128 -1.31 10.98 8.26
CA LEU A 128 -0.30 10.00 7.83
C LEU A 128 -0.85 9.04 6.76
N GLU A 129 -2.09 8.57 6.93
CA GLU A 129 -2.77 7.70 5.96
C GLU A 129 -2.99 8.46 4.65
N THR A 130 -3.41 9.72 4.75
CA THR A 130 -3.56 10.63 3.62
C THR A 130 -2.24 10.75 2.83
N ASN A 131 -1.11 10.94 3.51
CA ASN A 131 0.18 11.07 2.83
C ASN A 131 0.60 9.77 2.13
N VAL A 132 0.32 8.62 2.73
CA VAL A 132 0.62 7.30 2.14
C VAL A 132 -0.25 7.06 0.91
N ALA A 133 -1.56 7.24 1.04
CA ALA A 133 -2.50 7.09 -0.07
C ALA A 133 -2.18 8.03 -1.24
N LYS A 134 -1.84 9.30 -0.98
CA LYS A 134 -1.44 10.26 -2.03
C LYS A 134 -0.21 9.77 -2.80
N ALA A 135 0.80 9.26 -2.10
CA ALA A 135 2.03 8.78 -2.74
C ALA A 135 1.76 7.56 -3.63
N VAL A 136 0.91 6.63 -3.18
CA VAL A 136 0.54 5.43 -3.95
C VAL A 136 -0.34 5.78 -5.15
N LEU A 137 -1.36 6.63 -4.97
CA LEU A 137 -2.22 7.09 -6.06
C LEU A 137 -1.45 7.85 -7.15
N LYS A 138 -0.45 8.65 -6.75
CA LYS A 138 0.42 9.33 -7.71
C LYS A 138 1.19 8.33 -8.58
N LEU A 139 1.63 7.20 -8.03
CA LEU A 139 2.25 6.14 -8.82
C LEU A 139 1.24 5.45 -9.74
N GLY A 140 0.05 5.11 -9.22
CA GLY A 140 -0.98 4.40 -9.99
C GLY A 140 -1.49 5.20 -11.20
N ARG A 141 -1.68 6.51 -11.04
CA ARG A 141 -2.16 7.41 -12.10
C ARG A 141 -1.17 7.72 -13.22
N VAL A 142 0.10 7.34 -13.06
CA VAL A 142 1.10 7.47 -14.15
C VAL A 142 0.99 6.29 -15.12
N ILE A 143 0.26 5.23 -14.74
CA ILE A 143 0.32 3.91 -15.36
C ILE A 143 -1.02 3.52 -15.98
N ASN A 144 -2.11 4.01 -15.40
CA ASN A 144 -3.48 3.91 -15.89
C ASN A 144 -3.87 5.22 -16.56
#